data_AF-A0A1C4YJR2-F1
#
_entry.id   AF-A0A1C4YJR2-F1
#
_cell.length_a   1.000
_cell.length_b   1.000
_cell.length_c   1.000
_cell.angle_alpha   90.00
_cell.angle_beta   90.00
_cell.angle_gamma   90.00
#
_symmetry.space_group_name_H-M   'P 1'
#
loop_
_entity.id
_entity.type
_entity.pdbx_description
1 polymer ?
#
loop_
_entity_poly.entity_id
_entity_poly.type
_entity_poly.pdbx_seq_one_letter_code
_entity_poly.pdbx_strand_id
1 'polypeptide(L)'
;MRRLLALLWLPPLLTGTLTACGDAEETRSAMTVRVLVRDINIRPEGVECAGTGPYTHFHNRAPFQVIDAAGRTLAEGSLSSGTSVATFAEDLEVARVPTYCEFAVPVNLVARDTYRLVVDGHPPIDLTPNSSEGPALVAVVPS
;
A
#
# COMPACT_ATOMS: atom_id res chain seq x y z
N MET A 1 67.15 49.20 8.32
CA MET A 1 66.00 48.73 9.13
C MET A 1 64.74 49.25 8.43
N ARG A 2 64.11 48.49 7.51
CA ARG A 2 63.13 47.40 7.71
C ARG A 2 61.81 47.90 8.34
N ARG A 3 60.72 47.75 7.54
CA ARG A 3 59.27 47.61 7.85
C ARG A 3 58.40 48.77 7.33
N LEU A 4 57.65 48.55 6.24
CA LEU A 4 56.38 47.80 6.08
C LEU A 4 55.17 48.60 6.60
N LEU A 5 54.49 49.31 5.71
CA LEU A 5 53.09 49.70 5.89
C LEU A 5 52.21 48.54 5.42
N ALA A 6 51.52 47.91 6.37
CA ALA A 6 50.55 46.85 6.11
C ALA A 6 49.18 47.47 5.79
N LEU A 7 48.58 46.96 4.72
CA LEU A 7 47.29 47.38 4.18
C LEU A 7 46.12 47.06 5.12
N LEU A 8 45.11 47.91 4.97
CA LEU A 8 43.79 47.92 5.59
C LEU A 8 43.06 46.57 5.55
N TRP A 9 42.40 46.28 6.67
CA TRP A 9 41.43 45.22 6.88
C TRP A 9 40.14 45.40 6.04
N LEU A 10 39.66 44.30 5.46
CA LEU A 10 38.26 44.09 5.09
C LEU A 10 37.83 42.66 5.49
N PRO A 11 36.74 42.48 6.27
CA PRO A 11 36.07 41.20 6.48
C PRO A 11 34.81 41.11 5.58
N PRO A 12 33.94 40.10 5.74
CA PRO A 12 34.06 38.71 5.30
C PRO A 12 33.02 38.36 4.22
N LEU A 13 33.28 37.37 3.36
CA LEU A 13 32.24 36.81 2.48
C LEU A 13 31.82 35.44 3.02
N LEU A 14 30.69 35.40 3.72
CA LEU A 14 29.94 34.19 4.01
C LEU A 14 29.30 33.69 2.70
N THR A 15 29.87 32.63 2.14
CA THR A 15 29.24 31.84 1.08
C THR A 15 28.20 30.91 1.71
N GLY A 16 26.95 31.37 1.77
CA GLY A 16 25.80 30.53 2.06
C GLY A 16 25.53 29.59 0.89
N THR A 17 25.89 28.31 1.01
CA THR A 17 25.41 27.27 0.11
C THR A 17 23.95 26.99 0.45
N LEU A 18 23.03 27.59 -0.31
CA LEU A 18 21.64 27.15 -0.37
C LEU A 18 21.62 25.76 -1.01
N THR A 19 21.73 24.72 -0.19
CA THR A 19 21.36 23.36 -0.59
C THR A 19 19.88 23.38 -0.85
N ALA A 20 19.51 23.58 -2.12
CA ALA A 20 18.17 23.34 -2.60
C ALA A 20 17.80 21.91 -2.24
N CYS A 21 16.82 21.75 -1.35
CA CYS A 21 16.08 20.50 -1.19
C CYS A 21 15.37 20.26 -2.53
N GLY A 22 16.06 19.59 -3.45
CA GLY A 22 15.42 18.97 -4.59
C GLY A 22 14.57 17.85 -4.02
N ASP A 23 13.27 18.09 -3.87
CA ASP A 23 12.28 17.03 -3.92
C ASP A 23 12.46 16.37 -5.30
N ALA A 24 13.31 15.36 -5.35
CA ALA A 24 13.34 14.45 -6.47
C ALA A 24 11.95 13.85 -6.54
N GLU A 25 11.15 14.31 -7.50
CA GLU A 25 9.78 13.87 -7.68
C GLU A 25 9.79 12.37 -7.94
N GLU A 26 9.44 11.63 -6.90
CA GLU A 26 9.56 10.19 -6.92
C GLU A 26 8.46 9.60 -7.80
N THR A 27 8.87 8.84 -8.81
CA THR A 27 7.94 8.24 -9.77
C THR A 27 6.94 7.36 -9.03
N ARG A 28 5.66 7.70 -9.18
CA ARG A 28 4.53 6.93 -8.64
C ARG A 28 3.84 6.17 -9.77
N SER A 29 3.37 4.97 -9.46
CA SER A 29 2.61 4.13 -10.35
C SER A 29 1.27 3.76 -9.72
N ALA A 30 0.21 3.87 -10.50
CA ALA A 30 -1.10 3.34 -10.13
C ALA A 30 -1.04 1.80 -10.06
N MET A 31 -1.64 1.24 -9.01
CA MET A 31 -1.72 -0.20 -8.75
C MET A 31 -3.03 -0.52 -8.03
N THR A 32 -3.42 -1.80 -8.03
CA THR A 32 -4.54 -2.30 -7.22
C THR A 32 -4.03 -3.38 -6.27
N VAL A 33 -4.17 -3.15 -4.97
CA VAL A 33 -3.97 -4.22 -3.98
C VAL A 33 -5.26 -5.02 -3.89
N ARG A 34 -5.21 -6.31 -4.20
CA ARG A 34 -6.36 -7.22 -4.23
C ARG A 34 -6.28 -8.16 -3.04
N VAL A 35 -7.23 -8.05 -2.11
CA VAL A 35 -7.22 -8.81 -0.86
C VAL A 35 -8.38 -9.79 -0.85
N LEU A 36 -8.10 -11.08 -0.91
CA LEU A 36 -9.08 -12.13 -0.66
C LEU A 36 -9.08 -12.46 0.82
N VAL A 37 -10.20 -12.25 1.51
CA VAL A 37 -10.37 -12.70 2.89
C VAL A 37 -11.42 -13.80 2.98
N ARG A 38 -11.24 -14.71 3.93
CA ARG A 38 -12.23 -15.73 4.20
C ARG A 38 -13.49 -15.06 4.77
N ASP A 39 -14.60 -15.23 4.06
CA ASP A 39 -15.93 -14.82 4.50
C ASP A 39 -16.64 -15.99 5.24
N ILE A 40 -16.24 -17.25 4.98
CA ILE A 40 -16.82 -18.48 5.60
C ILE A 40 -18.33 -18.62 5.31
N ASN A 41 -18.82 -17.91 4.31
CA ASN A 41 -20.23 -17.88 3.93
C ASN A 41 -20.46 -18.53 2.57
N ILE A 42 -21.66 -19.09 2.40
CA ILE A 42 -22.17 -19.61 1.13
C ILE A 42 -23.17 -18.58 0.57
N ARG A 43 -22.87 -17.97 -0.56
CA ARG A 43 -23.66 -16.85 -1.14
C ARG A 43 -23.51 -16.77 -2.67
N PRO A 44 -24.33 -15.97 -3.35
CA PRO A 44 -24.08 -15.62 -4.75
C PRO A 44 -22.77 -14.84 -4.90
N GLU A 45 -22.14 -14.94 -6.06
CA GLU A 45 -21.01 -14.09 -6.45
C GLU A 45 -21.46 -12.67 -6.77
N GLY A 46 -20.54 -11.71 -6.66
CA GLY A 46 -20.78 -10.31 -7.02
C GLY A 46 -21.59 -9.49 -6.01
N VAL A 47 -21.88 -10.03 -4.82
CA VAL A 47 -22.63 -9.31 -3.78
C VAL A 47 -21.68 -8.71 -2.73
N GLU A 48 -22.12 -7.65 -2.05
CA GLU A 48 -21.33 -7.04 -0.98
C GLU A 48 -21.06 -8.03 0.17
N CYS A 49 -19.86 -7.95 0.73
CA CYS A 49 -19.42 -8.79 1.84
C CYS A 49 -18.40 -8.04 2.74
N ALA A 50 -18.04 -8.69 3.84
CA ALA A 50 -16.97 -8.29 4.73
C ALA A 50 -16.21 -9.54 5.22
N GLY A 51 -15.04 -9.36 5.83
CA GLY A 51 -14.29 -10.45 6.46
C GLY A 51 -14.99 -10.96 7.73
N THR A 52 -14.79 -12.23 8.04
CA THR A 52 -15.36 -12.88 9.23
C THR A 52 -14.29 -13.53 10.10
N GLY A 53 -14.65 -13.89 11.34
CA GLY A 53 -13.74 -14.54 12.29
C GLY A 53 -12.49 -13.70 12.56
N PRO A 54 -11.26 -14.17 12.26
CA PRO A 54 -10.04 -13.40 12.46
C PRO A 54 -9.89 -12.22 11.49
N TYR A 55 -10.73 -12.12 10.46
CA TYR A 55 -10.68 -11.08 9.43
C TYR A 55 -11.74 -9.99 9.59
N THR A 56 -12.38 -9.87 10.76
CA THR A 56 -13.43 -8.86 10.99
C THR A 56 -12.96 -7.41 10.81
N HIS A 57 -11.65 -7.15 10.80
CA HIS A 57 -11.05 -5.85 10.50
C HIS A 57 -11.10 -5.48 9.01
N PHE A 58 -11.39 -6.44 8.13
CA PHE A 58 -11.67 -6.17 6.72
C PHE A 58 -13.16 -5.89 6.54
N HIS A 59 -13.52 -4.61 6.51
CA HIS A 59 -14.90 -4.19 6.29
C HIS A 59 -14.96 -2.85 5.57
N ASN A 60 -16.15 -2.51 5.06
CA ASN A 60 -16.40 -1.20 4.48
C ASN A 60 -16.01 -0.09 5.47
N ARG A 61 -15.24 0.89 4.99
CA ARG A 61 -14.66 2.02 5.73
C ARG A 61 -13.56 1.68 6.73
N ALA A 62 -13.08 0.43 6.81
CA ALA A 62 -11.89 0.13 7.60
C ALA A 62 -10.70 0.96 7.08
N PRO A 63 -9.93 1.63 7.95
CA PRO A 63 -8.78 2.41 7.50
C PRO A 63 -7.68 1.46 7.03
N PHE A 64 -6.95 1.85 5.97
CA PHE A 64 -5.79 1.10 5.50
C PHE A 64 -4.57 2.00 5.33
N GLN A 65 -3.39 1.39 5.39
CA GLN A 65 -2.11 1.99 5.01
C GLN A 65 -1.31 0.99 4.18
N VAL A 66 -0.64 1.47 3.14
CA VAL A 66 0.44 0.74 2.47
C VAL A 66 1.75 1.33 2.95
N ILE A 67 2.62 0.48 3.50
CA ILE A 67 3.91 0.87 4.09
C ILE A 67 5.08 0.19 3.37
N ASP A 68 6.25 0.81 3.39
CA ASP A 68 7.50 0.18 2.93
C ASP A 68 8.16 -0.69 4.02
N ALA A 69 9.32 -1.28 3.73
CA ALA A 69 10.12 -2.07 4.70
C ALA A 69 10.53 -1.28 5.96
N ALA A 70 10.76 0.04 5.83
CA ALA A 70 11.11 0.91 6.94
C ALA A 70 9.87 1.34 7.76
N GLY A 71 8.67 0.97 7.33
CA GLY A 71 7.42 1.32 7.99
C GLY A 71 6.90 2.71 7.63
N ARG A 72 7.43 3.34 6.56
CA ARG A 72 6.92 4.63 6.08
C ARG A 72 5.63 4.43 5.30
N THR A 73 4.60 5.22 5.62
CA THR A 73 3.35 5.24 4.87
C THR A 73 3.56 5.81 3.47
N LEU A 74 3.17 5.05 2.46
CA LEU A 74 3.23 5.41 1.05
C LEU A 74 1.85 5.80 0.50
N ALA A 75 0.79 5.16 1.02
CA ALA A 75 -0.60 5.46 0.72
C ALA A 75 -1.48 5.11 1.92
N GLU A 76 -2.61 5.80 2.06
CA GLU A 76 -3.60 5.52 3.09
C GLU A 76 -5.00 5.87 2.58
N GLY A 77 -6.02 5.32 3.23
CA GLY A 77 -7.41 5.57 2.88
C GLY A 77 -8.36 4.70 3.68
N SER A 78 -9.55 4.48 3.11
CA SER A 78 -10.56 3.60 3.67
C SER A 78 -10.98 2.54 2.66
N LEU A 79 -11.11 1.29 3.10
CA LEU A 79 -11.60 0.22 2.26
C LEU A 79 -13.04 0.52 1.79
N SER A 80 -13.34 0.19 0.54
CA SER A 80 -14.72 0.06 0.07
C SER A 80 -15.39 -1.19 0.66
N SER A 81 -16.67 -1.40 0.37
CA SER A 81 -17.27 -2.73 0.51
C SER A 81 -16.45 -3.75 -0.27
N GLY A 82 -16.32 -4.96 0.28
CA GLY A 82 -15.78 -6.09 -0.46
C GLY A 82 -16.87 -6.73 -1.33
N THR A 83 -16.43 -7.54 -2.30
CA THR A 83 -17.31 -8.23 -3.25
C THR A 83 -17.07 -9.74 -3.16
N SER A 84 -18.14 -10.53 -3.16
CA SER A 84 -18.04 -11.98 -3.10
C SER A 84 -17.50 -12.55 -4.41
N VAL A 85 -16.50 -13.41 -4.32
CA VAL A 85 -15.90 -14.13 -5.45
C VAL A 85 -15.84 -15.62 -5.13
N ALA A 86 -16.10 -16.48 -6.12
CA ALA A 86 -16.05 -17.92 -5.90
C ALA A 86 -14.69 -18.39 -5.35
N THR A 87 -14.73 -19.35 -4.44
CA THR A 87 -13.53 -20.02 -3.93
C THR A 87 -12.96 -21.03 -4.94
N PHE A 88 -13.80 -21.54 -5.84
CA PHE A 88 -13.47 -22.57 -6.82
C PHE A 88 -13.66 -22.01 -8.23
N ALA A 89 -12.84 -22.47 -9.18
CA ALA A 89 -12.99 -22.09 -10.59
C ALA A 89 -14.07 -22.93 -11.28
N GLU A 90 -14.38 -24.10 -10.73
CA GLU A 90 -15.40 -25.01 -11.21
C GLU A 90 -16.81 -24.45 -10.97
N ASP A 91 -17.69 -24.62 -11.97
CA ASP A 91 -19.11 -24.38 -11.81
C ASP A 91 -19.71 -25.50 -10.95
N LEU A 92 -20.25 -25.13 -9.79
CA LEU A 92 -20.88 -26.06 -8.86
C LEU A 92 -22.36 -26.32 -9.20
N GLU A 93 -22.87 -25.76 -10.29
CA GLU A 93 -24.27 -25.86 -10.76
C GLU A 93 -25.29 -25.39 -9.71
N VAL A 94 -24.86 -24.54 -8.78
CA VAL A 94 -25.69 -23.98 -7.70
C VAL A 94 -25.52 -22.47 -7.59
N ALA A 95 -26.61 -21.77 -7.31
CA ALA A 95 -26.61 -20.30 -7.23
C ALA A 95 -25.85 -19.72 -6.01
N ARG A 96 -25.56 -20.55 -5.00
CA ARG A 96 -24.81 -20.11 -3.81
C ARG A 96 -23.64 -21.05 -3.62
N VAL A 97 -22.44 -20.49 -3.69
CA VAL A 97 -21.17 -21.23 -3.62
C VAL A 97 -20.37 -20.73 -2.43
N PRO A 98 -19.35 -21.49 -1.98
CA PRO A 98 -18.34 -20.96 -1.08
C PRO A 98 -17.61 -19.77 -1.74
N THR A 99 -17.51 -18.66 -1.02
CA THR A 99 -16.88 -17.44 -1.53
C THR A 99 -15.80 -16.89 -0.63
N TYR A 100 -14.81 -16.23 -1.22
CA TYR A 100 -14.01 -15.21 -0.55
C TYR A 100 -14.71 -13.85 -0.60
N CYS A 101 -14.33 -12.95 0.30
CA CYS A 101 -14.62 -11.54 0.14
C CYS A 101 -13.40 -10.82 -0.43
N GLU A 102 -13.52 -10.27 -1.62
CA GLU A 102 -12.47 -9.53 -2.30
C GLU A 102 -12.56 -8.03 -1.97
N PHE A 103 -11.44 -7.43 -1.57
CA PHE A 103 -11.27 -5.98 -1.51
C PHE A 103 -10.29 -5.55 -2.60
N ALA A 104 -10.75 -4.70 -3.52
CA ALA A 104 -9.91 -4.04 -4.51
C ALA A 104 -9.55 -2.64 -4.01
N VAL A 105 -8.27 -2.42 -3.69
CA VAL A 105 -7.78 -1.18 -3.09
C VAL A 105 -6.89 -0.45 -4.12
N PRO A 106 -7.44 0.53 -4.84
CA PRO A 106 -6.65 1.33 -5.77
C PRO A 106 -5.68 2.22 -4.99
N VAL A 107 -4.41 2.18 -5.38
CA VAL A 107 -3.32 2.93 -4.72
C VAL A 107 -2.39 3.53 -5.78
N ASN A 108 -1.75 4.64 -5.43
CA ASN A 108 -0.70 5.23 -6.25
C ASN A 108 0.60 5.21 -5.45
N LEU A 109 1.48 4.25 -5.76
CA LEU A 109 2.64 3.94 -4.94
C LEU A 109 3.92 4.39 -5.62
N VAL A 110 4.81 4.94 -4.81
CA VAL A 110 6.20 5.12 -5.19
C VAL A 110 6.89 3.76 -5.26
N ALA A 111 7.73 3.53 -6.28
CA ALA A 111 8.48 2.28 -6.45
C ALA A 111 9.36 1.92 -5.24
N ARG A 112 9.14 0.73 -4.67
CA ARG A 112 9.92 0.13 -3.58
C ARG A 112 10.16 -1.36 -3.85
N ASP A 113 11.14 -1.93 -3.15
CA ASP A 113 11.44 -3.37 -3.23
C ASP A 113 10.35 -4.23 -2.57
N THR A 114 9.71 -3.71 -1.52
CA THR A 114 8.68 -4.42 -0.76
C THR A 114 7.61 -3.46 -0.27
N TYR A 115 6.40 -3.98 -0.14
CA TYR A 115 5.26 -3.26 0.42
C TYR A 115 4.55 -4.16 1.43
N ARG A 116 3.87 -3.53 2.39
CA ARG A 116 3.00 -4.21 3.35
C ARG A 116 1.70 -3.44 3.50
N LEU A 117 0.60 -4.16 3.69
CA LEU A 117 -0.72 -3.59 3.94
C LEU A 117 -1.05 -3.69 5.44
N VAL A 118 -1.42 -2.56 6.03
CA VAL A 118 -1.98 -2.47 7.37
C VAL A 118 -3.46 -2.13 7.23
N VAL A 119 -4.34 -2.84 7.92
CA VAL A 119 -5.77 -2.56 7.97
C VAL A 119 -6.19 -2.46 9.41
N ASP A 120 -6.85 -1.36 9.77
CA ASP A 120 -7.39 -1.12 11.11
C ASP A 120 -6.37 -1.37 12.25
N GLY A 121 -5.11 -0.95 12.02
CA GLY A 121 -4.02 -1.09 12.99
C GLY A 121 -3.53 -2.53 13.26
N HIS A 122 -4.01 -3.51 12.50
CA HIS A 122 -3.58 -4.91 12.64
C HIS A 122 -2.15 -5.13 12.13
N PRO A 123 -1.48 -6.24 12.50
CA PRO A 123 -0.15 -6.56 12.00
C PRO A 123 -0.05 -6.47 10.47
N PRO A 124 1.02 -5.87 9.91
CA PRO A 124 1.16 -5.69 8.47
C PRO A 124 1.18 -7.02 7.72
N ILE A 125 0.53 -7.06 6.56
CA ILE A 125 0.50 -8.20 5.64
C ILE A 125 1.44 -7.91 4.47
N ASP A 126 2.36 -8.83 4.17
CA ASP A 126 3.27 -8.69 3.04
C ASP A 126 2.52 -8.72 1.71
N LEU A 127 2.84 -7.75 0.84
CA LEU A 127 2.26 -7.64 -0.48
C LEU A 127 3.13 -8.36 -1.52
N THR A 128 2.58 -9.40 -2.15
CA THR A 128 3.27 -10.20 -3.17
C THR A 128 2.74 -9.91 -4.58
N PRO A 129 3.56 -10.06 -5.64
CA PRO A 129 3.08 -9.98 -7.02
C PRO A 129 1.98 -11.02 -7.33
N ASN A 130 1.00 -10.64 -8.14
CA ASN A 130 -0.04 -11.54 -8.66
C ASN A 130 0.47 -12.43 -9.81
N SER A 131 1.52 -13.23 -9.57
CA SER A 131 2.17 -14.08 -10.59
C SER A 131 2.05 -15.60 -10.36
N SER A 132 1.38 -16.03 -9.29
CA SER A 132 0.97 -17.43 -9.09
C SER A 132 -0.31 -17.49 -8.28
N GLU A 133 -1.15 -18.51 -8.53
CA GLU A 133 -2.13 -18.95 -7.54
C GLU A 133 -1.37 -19.60 -6.37
N GLY A 134 -0.83 -18.76 -5.50
CA GLY A 134 -0.65 -19.13 -4.11
C GLY A 134 -2.01 -19.21 -3.40
N PRO A 135 -2.05 -19.65 -2.14
CA PRO A 135 -3.30 -19.76 -1.36
C PRO A 135 -3.85 -18.39 -0.91
N ALA A 136 -3.80 -17.37 -1.77
CA ALA A 136 -3.73 -15.97 -1.38
C ALA A 136 -4.85 -15.55 -0.41
N LEU A 137 -4.39 -15.21 0.79
CA LEU A 137 -4.92 -14.11 1.57
C LEU A 137 -3.97 -12.92 1.27
N VAL A 138 -4.37 -12.05 0.33
CA VAL A 138 -3.64 -10.86 -0.23
C VAL A 138 -2.73 -11.09 -1.46
N ALA A 139 -2.95 -10.32 -2.53
CA ALA A 139 -2.14 -10.25 -3.76
C ALA A 139 -2.10 -8.81 -4.33
N VAL A 140 -0.99 -8.40 -4.97
CA VAL A 140 -0.88 -7.09 -5.67
C VAL A 140 -1.03 -7.27 -7.17
N VAL A 141 -1.92 -6.49 -7.77
CA VAL A 141 -2.26 -6.54 -9.19
C VAL A 141 -1.89 -5.20 -9.85
N PRO A 142 -1.01 -5.19 -10.86
CA PRO A 142 -0.82 -4.01 -11.70
C PRO A 142 -2.15 -3.63 -12.37
N SER A 143 -2.48 -2.34 -12.38
CA SER A 143 -3.69 -1.80 -13.02
C SER A 143 -3.62 -1.81 -14.53
#